data_AF-A0A9N9WH98-F1
#
_entry.id   AF-A0A9N9WH98-F1
#
_cell.length_a   1.000
_cell.length_b   1.000
_cell.length_c   1.000
_cell.angle_alpha   90.00
_cell.angle_beta   90.00
_cell.angle_gamma   90.00
#
_symmetry.space_group_name_H-M   'P 1'
#
loop_
_entity.id
_entity.type
_entity.pdbx_description
1 polymer ?
#
loop_
_entity_poly.entity_id
_entity_poly.type
_entity_poly.pdbx_seq_one_letter_code
_entity_poly.pdbx_strand_id
1 'polypeptide(L)'
;MTNIQELKAAANRSSALASDVCNVLGACEQRLQQLESAVLPLYGDTARLQHIHQNMERTVKALDHVINFYMVSRELADLVQAGPHTSSTESLNLYLEALDKLAEAQAYFNKNNPQSVELENINQLYNTGVLKLESAFEELLSRNTRPLSPTTLMDMIALEEGKFHDLFTFTYQC
;
A
#
# COMPACT_ATOMS: atom_id res chain seq x y z
N MET A 1 -5.74 -39.96 -85.28
CA MET A 1 -5.98 -40.75 -84.03
C MET A 1 -5.21 -40.21 -82.82
N THR A 2 -4.35 -39.20 -82.97
CA THR A 2 -3.40 -38.71 -81.96
C THR A 2 -4.02 -37.79 -80.89
N ASN A 3 -4.95 -36.89 -81.27
CA ASN A 3 -5.55 -35.91 -80.35
C ASN A 3 -6.35 -36.53 -79.19
N ILE A 4 -7.05 -37.65 -79.41
CA ILE A 4 -7.83 -38.32 -78.34
C ILE A 4 -6.90 -38.97 -77.30
N GLN A 5 -5.75 -39.50 -77.73
CA GLN A 5 -4.77 -40.07 -76.79
C GLN A 5 -4.10 -38.98 -75.95
N GLU A 6 -3.76 -37.83 -76.54
CA GLU A 6 -3.21 -36.69 -75.80
C GLU A 6 -4.20 -36.11 -74.80
N LEU A 7 -5.48 -35.97 -75.18
CA LEU A 7 -6.54 -35.49 -74.29
C LEU A 7 -6.74 -36.46 -73.11
N LYS A 8 -6.71 -37.77 -73.37
CA LYS A 8 -6.80 -38.81 -72.33
C LYS A 8 -5.59 -38.79 -71.38
N ALA A 9 -4.39 -38.56 -71.91
CA ALA A 9 -3.17 -38.43 -71.10
C ALA A 9 -3.18 -37.14 -70.24
N ALA A 10 -3.70 -36.03 -70.77
CA ALA A 10 -3.89 -34.79 -70.01
C ALA A 10 -4.93 -34.95 -68.90
N ALA A 11 -6.07 -35.59 -69.17
CA ALA A 11 -7.09 -35.91 -68.18
C ALA A 11 -6.55 -36.82 -67.05
N ASN A 12 -5.79 -37.85 -67.40
CA ASN A 12 -5.15 -38.72 -66.41
C ASN A 12 -4.12 -37.96 -65.55
N ARG A 13 -3.32 -37.06 -66.15
CA ARG A 13 -2.41 -36.18 -65.40
C ARG A 13 -3.15 -35.25 -64.45
N SER A 14 -4.26 -34.67 -64.89
CA SER A 14 -5.10 -33.80 -64.05
C SER A 14 -5.75 -34.57 -62.91
N SER A 15 -6.21 -35.81 -63.14
CA SER A 15 -6.75 -36.68 -62.10
C SER A 15 -5.69 -37.12 -61.09
N ALA A 16 -4.47 -37.43 -61.54
CA ALA A 16 -3.35 -37.77 -60.66
C ALA A 16 -2.96 -36.57 -59.79
N LEU A 17 -2.84 -35.38 -60.39
CA LEU A 17 -2.57 -34.15 -59.65
C LEU A 17 -3.67 -33.83 -58.63
N ALA A 18 -4.95 -34.01 -58.99
CA ALA A 18 -6.06 -33.83 -58.06
C ALA A 18 -6.00 -34.82 -56.88
N SER A 19 -5.62 -36.08 -57.15
CA SER A 19 -5.40 -37.08 -56.10
C SER A 19 -4.24 -36.70 -55.18
N ASP A 20 -3.14 -36.20 -55.73
CA ASP A 20 -1.99 -35.75 -54.95
C ASP A 20 -2.36 -34.56 -54.06
N VAL A 21 -3.13 -33.61 -54.58
CA VAL A 21 -3.68 -32.50 -53.80
C VAL A 21 -4.58 -33.00 -52.68
N CYS A 22 -5.49 -33.95 -52.93
CA CYS A 22 -6.32 -34.55 -51.89
C CYS A 22 -5.48 -35.25 -50.81
N ASN A 23 -4.41 -35.96 -51.19
CA ASN A 23 -3.51 -36.62 -50.25
C ASN A 23 -2.77 -35.61 -49.36
N VAL A 24 -2.29 -34.51 -49.95
CA VAL A 24 -1.62 -33.43 -49.20
C VAL A 24 -2.60 -32.74 -48.24
N LEU A 25 -3.83 -32.47 -48.68
CA LEU A 25 -4.85 -31.85 -47.84
C LEU A 25 -5.24 -32.78 -46.68
N GLY A 26 -5.43 -34.08 -46.94
CA GLY A 26 -5.71 -35.06 -45.88
C GLY A 26 -4.58 -35.17 -44.86
N ALA A 27 -3.33 -35.14 -45.31
CA ALA A 27 -2.16 -35.09 -44.40
C ALA A 27 -2.11 -33.78 -43.59
N CYS A 28 -2.53 -32.66 -44.19
CA CYS A 28 -2.62 -31.37 -43.50
C CYS A 28 -3.71 -31.39 -42.43
N GLU A 29 -4.91 -31.89 -42.74
CA GLU A 29 -6.01 -32.05 -41.78
C GLU A 29 -5.61 -32.94 -40.60
N GLN A 30 -4.94 -34.08 -40.87
CA GLN A 30 -4.49 -34.97 -39.81
C GLN A 30 -3.48 -34.29 -38.88
N ARG A 31 -2.54 -33.51 -39.43
CA ARG A 31 -1.59 -32.73 -38.62
C ARG A 31 -2.28 -31.62 -37.84
N LEU A 32 -3.30 -30.98 -38.41
CA LEU A 32 -4.08 -29.94 -37.75
C LEU A 32 -4.85 -30.52 -36.55
N GLN A 33 -5.50 -31.67 -36.72
CA GLN A 33 -6.18 -32.38 -35.64
C GLN A 33 -5.22 -32.81 -34.52
N GLN A 34 -4.05 -33.33 -34.88
CA GLN A 34 -3.01 -33.67 -33.89
C GLN A 34 -2.57 -32.43 -33.11
N LEU A 35 -2.33 -31.31 -33.80
CA LEU A 35 -1.97 -30.05 -33.16
C LEU A 35 -3.07 -29.57 -32.22
N GLU A 36 -4.33 -29.55 -32.67
CA GLU A 36 -5.48 -29.14 -31.86
C GLU A 36 -5.61 -29.99 -30.59
N SER A 37 -5.50 -31.32 -30.72
CA SER A 37 -5.56 -32.24 -29.59
C SER A 37 -4.43 -32.05 -28.58
N ALA A 38 -3.27 -31.57 -29.04
CA ALA A 38 -2.12 -31.27 -28.18
C ALA A 38 -2.21 -29.86 -27.56
N VAL A 39 -2.81 -28.90 -28.26
CA VAL A 39 -2.86 -27.50 -27.86
C VAL A 39 -4.03 -27.21 -26.91
N LEU A 40 -5.20 -27.84 -27.11
CA LEU A 40 -6.38 -27.60 -26.26
C LEU A 40 -6.10 -27.83 -24.77
N PRO A 41 -5.43 -28.93 -24.35
CA PRO A 41 -5.08 -29.17 -22.95
C PRO A 41 -4.15 -28.11 -22.35
N LEU A 42 -3.26 -27.51 -23.16
CA LEU A 42 -2.32 -26.49 -22.69
C LEU A 42 -3.04 -25.24 -22.18
N TYR A 43 -4.19 -24.88 -22.76
CA TYR A 43 -4.99 -23.77 -22.25
C TYR A 43 -5.55 -24.07 -20.85
N GLY A 44 -6.04 -25.29 -20.63
CA GLY A 44 -6.53 -25.74 -19.34
C GLY A 44 -5.43 -25.77 -18.28
N ASP A 45 -4.27 -26.31 -18.63
CA ASP A 45 -3.10 -26.33 -17.74
C ASP A 45 -2.58 -24.94 -17.44
N THR A 46 -2.54 -24.05 -18.44
CA THR A 46 -2.13 -22.65 -18.26
C THR A 46 -3.09 -21.91 -17.34
N ALA A 47 -4.41 -22.07 -17.53
CA ALA A 47 -5.42 -21.46 -16.67
C ALA A 47 -5.32 -21.96 -15.22
N ARG A 48 -5.12 -23.27 -15.04
CA ARG A 48 -4.89 -23.87 -13.72
C ARG A 48 -3.61 -23.31 -13.07
N LEU A 49 -2.53 -23.20 -13.83
CA LEU A 49 -1.26 -22.65 -13.33
C LEU A 49 -1.41 -21.18 -12.92
N GLN A 50 -2.13 -20.37 -13.71
CA GLN A 50 -2.44 -18.99 -13.36
C GLN A 50 -3.25 -18.89 -12.06
N HIS A 51 -4.24 -19.75 -11.85
CA HIS A 51 -4.99 -19.80 -10.59
C HIS A 51 -4.10 -20.16 -9.40
N ILE A 52 -3.23 -21.17 -9.55
CA ILE A 52 -2.27 -21.55 -8.51
C ILE A 52 -1.33 -20.38 -8.20
N HIS A 53 -0.83 -19.68 -9.22
CA HIS A 53 0.03 -18.53 -9.06
C HIS A 53 -0.66 -17.39 -8.30
N GLN A 54 -1.90 -17.05 -8.66
CA GLN A 54 -2.68 -16.03 -7.95
C GLN A 54 -2.92 -16.40 -6.48
N ASN A 55 -3.19 -17.67 -6.18
CA ASN A 55 -3.35 -18.13 -4.82
C ASN A 55 -2.04 -18.01 -4.02
N MET A 56 -0.91 -18.33 -4.65
CA MET A 56 0.41 -18.16 -4.08
C MET A 56 0.69 -16.69 -3.77
N GLU A 57 0.46 -15.77 -4.71
CA GLU A 57 0.65 -14.33 -4.49
C GLU A 57 -0.22 -13.79 -3.34
N ARG A 58 -1.49 -14.21 -3.27
CA ARG A 58 -2.38 -13.84 -2.17
C ARG A 58 -1.87 -14.34 -0.82
N THR A 59 -1.34 -15.57 -0.80
CA THR A 59 -0.80 -16.17 0.41
C THR A 59 0.46 -15.43 0.87
N VAL A 60 1.36 -15.10 -0.05
CA VAL A 60 2.57 -14.30 0.25
C VAL A 60 2.18 -12.94 0.83
N LYS A 61 1.25 -12.21 0.19
CA LYS A 61 0.78 -10.91 0.71
C LYS A 61 0.14 -11.02 2.10
N ALA A 62 -0.61 -12.09 2.35
CA ALA A 62 -1.20 -12.33 3.66
C ALA A 62 -0.11 -12.60 4.72
N LEU A 63 0.92 -13.38 4.37
CA LEU A 63 2.05 -13.66 5.26
C LEU A 63 2.87 -12.39 5.54
N ASP A 64 3.18 -11.59 4.52
CA ASP A 64 3.89 -10.32 4.66
C ASP A 64 3.14 -9.37 5.62
N HIS A 65 1.82 -9.29 5.49
CA HIS A 65 0.99 -8.48 6.38
C HIS A 65 1.09 -8.93 7.84
N VAL A 66 1.08 -10.25 8.11
CA VAL A 66 1.23 -10.79 9.46
C VAL A 66 2.64 -10.54 10.00
N ILE A 67 3.68 -10.82 9.21
CA ILE A 67 5.08 -10.66 9.61
C ILE A 67 5.37 -9.22 10.05
N ASN A 68 4.82 -8.22 9.34
CA ASN A 68 5.00 -6.80 9.69
C ASN A 68 4.55 -6.49 11.13
N PHE A 69 3.46 -7.08 11.62
CA PHE A 69 3.02 -6.88 13.01
C PHE A 69 3.96 -7.51 14.04
N TYR A 70 4.63 -8.61 13.71
CA TYR A 70 5.63 -9.21 14.60
C TYR A 70 6.94 -8.42 14.64
N MET A 71 7.24 -7.64 13.60
CA MET A 71 8.48 -6.85 13.50
C MET A 71 8.32 -5.40 14.00
N VAL A 72 7.10 -4.88 14.04
CA VAL A 72 6.80 -3.46 14.34
C VAL A 72 7.44 -2.95 15.64
N SER A 73 7.42 -3.75 16.71
CA SER A 73 8.00 -3.36 18.00
C SER A 73 9.52 -3.22 17.91
N ARG A 74 10.18 -4.11 17.16
CA ARG A 74 11.64 -4.06 16.94
C ARG A 74 12.03 -2.89 16.05
N GLU A 75 11.27 -2.64 14.99
CA GLU A 75 11.57 -1.57 14.02
C GLU A 75 11.38 -0.18 14.62
N LEU A 76 10.37 0.00 15.48
CA LEU A 76 10.04 1.28 16.07
C LEU A 76 10.68 1.51 17.45
N ALA A 77 11.33 0.50 18.04
CA ALA A 77 11.94 0.58 19.36
C ALA A 77 12.88 1.77 19.49
N ASP A 78 13.84 1.93 18.58
CA ASP A 78 14.85 2.98 18.64
C ASP A 78 14.22 4.38 18.52
N LEU A 79 13.25 4.55 17.62
CA LEU A 79 12.54 5.80 17.43
C LEU A 79 11.72 6.16 18.67
N VAL A 80 10.95 5.22 19.20
CA VAL A 80 10.13 5.44 20.40
C VAL A 80 11.02 5.74 21.61
N GLN A 81 12.14 5.03 21.75
CA GLN A 81 13.08 5.20 22.84
C GLN A 81 13.81 6.56 22.78
N ALA A 82 14.12 7.06 21.58
CA ALA A 82 14.68 8.39 21.39
C ALA A 82 13.72 9.51 21.84
N GLY A 83 12.40 9.28 21.74
CA GLY A 83 11.37 10.25 22.08
C GLY A 83 11.08 11.23 20.93
N PRO A 84 10.00 12.02 21.04
CA PRO A 84 9.57 12.88 19.94
C PRO A 84 10.49 14.09 19.76
N HIS A 85 10.84 14.38 18.51
CA HIS A 85 11.56 15.60 18.15
C HIS A 85 10.58 16.73 17.88
N THR A 86 10.59 17.76 18.75
CA THR A 86 9.67 18.91 18.68
C THR A 86 10.23 20.10 17.87
N SER A 87 11.32 19.90 17.14
CA SER A 87 11.99 20.94 16.34
C SER A 87 11.24 21.28 15.06
N SER A 88 10.53 20.32 14.47
CA SER A 88 9.72 20.50 13.27
C SER A 88 8.44 19.66 13.37
N THR A 89 7.38 20.11 12.71
CA THR A 89 6.11 19.37 12.63
C THR A 89 6.31 18.01 11.94
N GLU A 90 7.19 17.92 10.95
CA GLU A 90 7.48 16.68 10.23
C GLU A 90 8.10 15.62 11.15
N SER A 91 9.10 16.01 11.96
CA SER A 91 9.75 15.08 12.89
C SER A 91 8.81 14.61 14.01
N LEU A 92 7.87 15.46 14.45
CA LEU A 92 6.82 15.06 15.38
C LEU A 92 5.83 14.09 14.71
N ASN A 93 5.41 14.36 13.47
CA ASN A 93 4.50 13.48 12.73
C ASN A 93 5.08 12.07 12.55
N LEU A 94 6.37 11.94 12.25
CA LEU A 94 7.04 10.64 12.17
C LEU A 94 6.91 9.84 13.48
N TYR A 95 7.01 10.51 14.62
CA TYR A 95 6.83 9.88 15.92
C TYR A 95 5.38 9.47 16.17
N LEU A 96 4.42 10.33 15.82
CA LEU A 96 2.99 10.03 15.95
C LEU A 96 2.57 8.87 15.04
N GLU A 97 3.04 8.83 13.79
CA GLU A 97 2.82 7.71 12.88
C GLU A 97 3.39 6.39 13.42
N ALA A 98 4.51 6.43 14.14
CA ALA A 98 5.05 5.26 14.80
C ALA A 98 4.15 4.76 15.95
N LEU A 99 3.58 5.68 16.74
CA LEU A 99 2.59 5.33 17.77
C LEU A 99 1.31 4.77 17.15
N ASP A 100 0.83 5.34 16.04
CA ASP A 100 -0.34 4.83 15.32
C ASP A 100 -0.12 3.41 14.79
N LYS A 101 1.07 3.13 14.23
CA LYS A 101 1.45 1.77 13.81
C LYS A 101 1.48 0.78 14.97
N LEU A 102 1.99 1.19 16.13
CA LEU A 102 1.95 0.36 17.33
C LEU A 102 0.51 0.12 17.80
N ALA A 103 -0.36 1.12 17.74
CA ALA A 103 -1.78 0.98 18.09
C ALA A 103 -2.53 0.03 17.13
N GLU A 104 -2.24 0.10 15.83
CA GLU A 104 -2.78 -0.86 14.85
C GLU A 104 -2.34 -2.29 15.17
N ALA A 105 -1.06 -2.47 15.52
CA ALA A 105 -0.54 -3.77 15.93
C ALA A 105 -1.18 -4.28 17.23
N GLN A 106 -1.43 -3.42 18.22
CA GLN A 106 -2.19 -3.79 19.42
C GLN A 106 -3.58 -4.28 19.05
N ALA A 107 -4.30 -3.58 18.16
CA ALA A 107 -5.63 -3.99 17.72
C ALA A 107 -5.59 -5.35 16.99
N TYR A 108 -4.58 -5.56 16.14
CA TYR A 108 -4.36 -6.83 15.46
C TYR A 108 -4.14 -7.98 16.46
N PHE A 109 -3.21 -7.85 17.40
CA PHE A 109 -2.92 -8.92 18.36
C PHE A 109 -4.05 -9.13 19.35
N ASN A 110 -4.73 -8.09 19.83
CA ASN A 110 -5.91 -8.24 20.69
C ASN A 110 -7.01 -9.07 20.02
N LYS A 111 -7.22 -8.89 18.71
CA LYS A 111 -8.24 -9.62 17.96
C LYS A 111 -7.84 -11.06 17.66
N ASN A 112 -6.56 -11.29 17.33
CA ASN A 112 -6.11 -12.59 16.82
C ASN A 112 -5.45 -13.47 17.88
N ASN A 113 -4.61 -12.90 18.75
CA ASN A 113 -3.79 -13.60 19.75
C ASN A 113 -3.61 -12.75 21.04
N PRO A 114 -4.64 -12.61 21.90
CA PRO A 114 -4.65 -11.67 23.03
C PRO A 114 -3.71 -12.03 24.20
N GLN A 115 -3.12 -13.24 24.19
CA GLN A 115 -2.18 -13.70 25.23
C GLN A 115 -0.74 -13.83 24.69
N SER A 116 -0.43 -13.16 23.58
CA SER A 116 0.89 -13.21 22.98
C SER A 116 1.90 -12.32 23.73
N VAL A 117 3.16 -12.75 23.76
CA VAL A 117 4.26 -11.95 24.35
C VAL A 117 4.52 -10.71 23.49
N GLU A 118 4.27 -10.80 22.20
CA GLU A 118 4.37 -9.71 21.24
C GLU A 118 3.41 -8.57 21.59
N LEU A 119 2.18 -8.88 21.98
CA LEU A 119 1.21 -7.88 22.44
C LEU A 119 1.70 -7.17 23.69
N GLU A 120 2.27 -7.91 24.65
CA GLU A 120 2.85 -7.32 25.86
C GLU A 120 4.00 -6.36 25.51
N ASN A 121 4.93 -6.79 24.64
CA ASN A 121 6.04 -5.96 24.19
C ASN A 121 5.55 -4.68 23.47
N ILE A 122 4.55 -4.80 22.59
CA ILE A 122 3.96 -3.66 21.88
C ILE A 122 3.28 -2.72 22.88
N ASN A 123 2.52 -3.24 23.86
CA ASN A 123 1.89 -2.43 24.89
C ASN A 123 2.90 -1.65 25.73
N GLN A 124 3.98 -2.30 26.16
CA GLN A 124 5.04 -1.65 26.93
C GLN A 124 5.72 -0.53 26.11
N LEU A 125 6.02 -0.80 24.84
CA LEU A 125 6.65 0.17 23.95
C LEU A 125 5.71 1.36 23.67
N TYR A 126 4.43 1.09 23.37
CA TYR A 126 3.42 2.12 23.15
C TYR A 126 3.27 3.03 24.37
N ASN A 127 3.10 2.45 25.57
CA ASN A 127 2.99 3.21 26.81
C ASN A 127 4.24 4.05 27.08
N THR A 128 5.44 3.50 26.82
CA THR A 128 6.69 4.26 26.92
C THR A 128 6.70 5.45 25.97
N GLY A 129 6.21 5.26 24.75
CA GLY A 129 6.13 6.32 23.75
C GLY A 129 5.13 7.42 24.13
N VAL A 130 3.97 7.05 24.66
CA VAL A 130 2.99 8.01 25.18
C VAL A 130 3.58 8.84 26.33
N LEU A 131 4.26 8.21 27.29
CA LEU A 131 4.91 8.93 28.40
C LEU A 131 5.97 9.92 27.91
N LYS A 132 6.75 9.54 26.88
CA LYS A 132 7.73 10.44 26.25
C LYS A 132 7.06 11.61 25.53
N LEU A 133 5.91 11.37 24.91
CA LEU A 133 5.11 12.40 24.28
C LEU A 133 4.55 13.40 25.29
N GLU A 134 4.00 12.91 26.40
CA GLU A 134 3.52 13.74 27.51
C GLU A 134 4.65 14.61 28.08
N SER A 135 5.82 14.00 28.36
CA SER A 135 6.98 14.74 28.87
C SER A 135 7.46 15.83 27.90
N ALA A 136 7.50 15.54 26.59
CA ALA A 136 7.88 16.54 25.59
C ALA A 136 6.85 17.68 25.47
N PHE A 137 5.57 17.37 25.65
CA PHE A 137 4.50 18.37 25.69
C PHE A 137 4.63 19.27 26.92
N GLU A 138 4.88 18.70 28.10
CA GLU A 138 5.14 19.47 29.32
C GLU A 138 6.37 20.39 29.20
N GLU A 139 7.45 19.90 28.58
CA GLU A 139 8.64 20.70 28.32
C GLU A 139 8.33 21.87 27.36
N LEU A 140 7.57 21.60 26.29
CA LEU A 140 7.11 22.65 25.37
C LEU A 140 6.25 23.70 26.07
N LEU A 141 5.30 23.30 26.91
CA LEU A 141 4.47 24.22 27.67
C LEU A 141 5.31 25.06 28.63
N SER A 142 6.22 24.41 29.37
CA SER A 142 7.09 25.09 30.33
C SER A 142 8.04 26.09 29.66
N ARG A 143 8.52 25.78 28.44
CA ARG A 143 9.42 26.65 27.68
C ARG A 143 8.71 27.87 27.09
N ASN A 144 7.48 27.69 26.61
CA ASN A 144 6.72 28.72 25.89
C ASN A 144 5.77 29.52 26.78
N THR A 145 5.41 28.99 27.94
CA THR A 145 4.53 29.67 28.90
C THR A 145 5.39 30.38 29.93
N ARG A 146 5.41 31.72 29.89
CA ARG A 146 6.02 32.54 30.94
C ARG A 146 4.93 33.32 31.67
N PRO A 147 4.98 33.41 33.00
CA PRO A 147 4.06 34.28 33.72
C PRO A 147 4.23 35.71 33.23
N LEU A 148 3.10 36.38 32.95
CA LEU A 148 3.12 37.79 32.58
C LEU A 148 3.67 38.59 33.77
N SER A 149 4.64 39.48 33.50
CA SER A 149 5.08 40.38 34.57
C SER A 149 3.96 41.37 34.90
N PRO A 150 3.85 41.80 36.18
CA PRO A 150 2.87 42.80 36.56
C PRO A 150 2.97 44.08 35.73
N THR A 151 4.16 44.49 35.30
CA THR A 151 4.37 45.65 34.44
C THR A 151 3.76 45.46 33.05
N THR A 152 4.02 44.34 32.38
CA THR A 152 3.43 44.06 31.07
C THR A 152 1.91 43.95 31.17
N LEU A 153 1.40 43.40 32.26
CA LEU A 153 -0.03 43.33 32.53
C LEU A 153 -0.63 44.74 32.71
N MET A 154 0.02 45.61 33.48
CA MET A 154 -0.41 47.01 33.65
C MET A 154 -0.33 47.80 32.33
N ASP A 155 0.71 47.58 31.53
CA ASP A 155 0.85 48.21 30.21
C ASP A 155 -0.26 47.76 29.26
N MET A 156 -0.64 46.47 29.27
CA MET A 156 -1.77 45.96 28.49
C MET A 156 -3.10 46.59 28.92
N ILE A 157 -3.34 46.73 30.23
CA ILE A 157 -4.53 47.40 30.78
C ILE A 157 -4.56 48.88 30.37
N ALA A 158 -3.43 49.59 30.52
CA ALA A 158 -3.33 51.00 30.15
C ALA A 158 -3.54 51.24 28.64
N LEU A 159 -3.08 50.33 27.79
CA LEU A 159 -3.33 50.35 26.35
C LEU A 159 -4.81 50.12 26.00
N GLU A 160 -5.56 49.39 26.81
CA GLU A 160 -7.01 49.26 26.68
C GLU A 160 -7.72 50.56 27.08
N GLU A 161 -7.36 51.14 28.23
CA GLU A 161 -7.94 52.40 28.72
C GLU A 161 -7.67 53.59 27.78
N GLY A 162 -6.49 53.63 27.14
CA GLY A 162 -6.13 54.63 26.13
C GLY A 162 -7.02 54.56 24.87
N LYS A 163 -7.42 53.35 24.44
CA LYS A 163 -8.36 53.18 23.32
C LYS A 163 -9.75 53.69 23.67
N PHE A 164 -10.20 53.52 24.91
CA PHE A 164 -11.45 54.13 25.37
C PHE A 164 -11.34 55.66 25.41
N HIS A 165 -10.22 56.21 25.87
CA HIS A 165 -10.01 57.66 25.90
C HIS A 165 -10.00 58.30 24.50
N ASP A 166 -9.36 57.65 23.51
CA ASP A 166 -9.37 58.12 22.12
C ASP A 166 -10.76 58.00 21.47
N LEU A 167 -11.55 56.97 21.78
CA LEU A 167 -12.95 56.92 21.32
C LEU A 167 -13.81 58.06 21.91
N PHE A 168 -13.54 58.46 23.16
CA PHE A 168 -14.27 59.56 23.79
C PHE A 168 -13.83 60.93 23.27
N THR A 169 -12.54 61.16 22.97
CA THR A 169 -12.09 62.44 22.40
C THR A 169 -12.60 62.67 20.98
N PHE A 170 -12.72 61.63 20.14
CA PHE A 170 -13.35 61.74 18.81
C PHE A 170 -14.86 62.04 18.86
N THR A 171 -15.58 61.66 19.93
CA THR A 171 -17.01 62.00 20.08
C THR A 171 -17.29 63.42 20.57
N TYR A 172 -16.27 64.14 21.07
CA TYR A 172 -16.43 65.51 21.59
C TYR A 172 -15.85 66.60 20.67
N GLN A 173 -15.53 66.27 19.42
CA GLN A 173 -14.97 67.21 18.44
C GLN A 173 -15.79 67.37 17.15
N CYS A 174 -17.05 66.93 17.14
CA CYS A 174 -18.06 67.28 16.14
C CYS A 174 -19.12 68.21 16.76
#